data_AF-A0A9R1VL68-F1
#
_entry.id   AF-A0A9R1VL68-F1
#
_cell.length_a   1.000
_cell.length_b   1.000
_cell.length_c   1.000
_cell.angle_alpha   90.00
_cell.angle_beta   90.00
_cell.angle_gamma   90.00
#
_symmetry.space_group_name_H-M   'P 1'
#
loop_
_entity.id
_entity.type
_entity.pdbx_description
1 polymer ?
#
loop_
_entity_poly.entity_id
_entity_poly.type
_entity_poly.pdbx_seq_one_letter_code
_entity_poly.pdbx_strand_id
1 'polypeptide(L)'
;MLIGDHDLRVPYTGTEAWTRSLGYKVIDEWRSWKVDGQIAGYTQGYDKNLTFLTVKGAGHRVPEYKPKEALVLYSRWLEGKKI
;
A
#
# COMPACT_ATOMS: atom_id res chain seq x y z
N MET A 1 3.70 -3.10 -4.31
CA MET A 1 2.99 -4.20 -3.62
C MET A 1 1.83 -3.61 -2.84
N LEU A 2 0.61 -4.04 -3.16
CA LEU A 2 -0.65 -3.53 -2.59
C LEU A 2 -1.32 -4.63 -1.76
N ILE A 3 -1.74 -4.33 -0.53
CA ILE A 3 -2.43 -5.29 0.34
C ILE A 3 -3.54 -4.61 1.16
N GLY A 4 -4.66 -5.31 1.37
CA GLY A 4 -5.70 -4.89 2.31
C GLY A 4 -5.33 -5.31 3.73
N ASP A 5 -5.42 -4.40 4.70
CA ASP A 5 -4.99 -4.68 6.08
C ASP A 5 -5.96 -5.55 6.91
N HIS A 6 -7.16 -5.83 6.38
CA HIS A 6 -8.15 -6.75 6.97
C HIS A 6 -8.22 -8.09 6.23
N ASP A 7 -7.29 -8.37 5.31
CA ASP A 7 -7.18 -9.70 4.72
C ASP A 7 -6.59 -10.70 5.71
N LEU A 8 -7.39 -11.70 6.10
CA LEU A 8 -6.94 -12.78 6.98
C LEU A 8 -6.35 -13.97 6.21
N ARG A 9 -6.56 -14.06 4.88
CA ARG A 9 -5.99 -15.14 4.05
C ARG A 9 -4.52 -14.87 3.75
N VAL A 10 -4.21 -13.62 3.42
CA VAL A 10 -2.84 -13.14 3.24
C VAL A 10 -2.67 -11.89 4.10
N PRO A 11 -2.31 -12.04 5.38
CA PRO A 11 -2.16 -10.92 6.30
C PRO A 11 -1.05 -9.96 5.88
N TYR A 12 -1.31 -8.66 6.00
CA TYR A 12 -0.35 -7.63 5.60
C TYR A 12 1.00 -7.74 6.31
N THR A 13 1.01 -8.22 7.56
CA THR A 13 2.23 -8.41 8.36
C THR A 13 3.19 -9.41 7.73
N GLY A 14 2.68 -10.49 7.14
CA GLY A 14 3.49 -11.48 6.43
C GLY A 14 4.11 -10.89 5.17
N THR A 15 3.32 -10.16 4.39
CA THR A 15 3.80 -9.47 3.18
C THR A 15 4.79 -8.35 3.51
N GLU A 16 4.59 -7.62 4.60
CA GLU A 16 5.51 -6.60 5.09
C GLU A 16 6.85 -7.23 5.50
N ALA A 17 6.83 -8.33 6.27
CA ALA A 17 8.03 -9.05 6.66
C ALA A 17 8.81 -9.58 5.45
N TRP A 18 8.10 -10.14 4.46
CA TRP A 18 8.70 -10.59 3.21
C TRP A 18 9.29 -9.43 2.40
N THR A 19 8.61 -8.29 2.34
CA THR A 19 9.14 -7.10 1.65
C THR A 19 10.44 -6.64 2.33
N ARG A 20 10.47 -6.61 3.66
CA ARG A 20 11.66 -6.24 4.44
C ARG A 20 12.82 -7.21 4.24
N SER A 21 12.54 -8.51 4.10
CA SER A 21 13.59 -9.53 3.93
C SER A 21 14.34 -9.44 2.60
N LEU A 22 13.84 -8.67 1.63
CA LEU A 22 14.56 -8.36 0.39
C LEU A 22 15.83 -7.52 0.62
N GLY A 23 15.95 -6.85 1.78
CA GLY A 23 17.14 -6.07 2.13
C GLY A 23 17.33 -4.77 1.33
N TYR A 24 16.26 -4.30 0.68
CA TYR A 24 16.26 -3.07 -0.11
C TYR A 24 16.35 -1.83 0.78
N LYS A 25 17.07 -0.80 0.31
CA LYS A 25 17.23 0.43 1.09
C LYS A 25 15.90 1.19 1.14
N VAL A 26 15.49 1.62 2.32
CA VAL A 26 14.36 2.54 2.48
C VAL A 26 14.73 3.91 1.92
N ILE A 27 13.94 4.41 0.96
CA ILE A 27 14.09 5.73 0.33
C ILE A 27 12.90 6.66 0.58
N ASP A 28 11.76 6.12 1.01
CA ASP A 28 10.60 6.87 1.51
C ASP A 28 10.15 6.21 2.81
N GLU A 29 10.23 6.97 3.91
CA GLU A 29 9.89 6.47 5.24
C GLU A 29 8.41 6.10 5.36
N TRP A 30 8.11 5.26 6.35
CA TRP A 30 6.77 4.77 6.60
C TRP A 30 5.85 5.93 6.93
N ARG A 31 4.85 6.15 6.09
CA ARG A 31 3.93 7.28 6.25
C ARG A 31 2.52 6.92 5.82
N SER A 32 1.55 7.65 6.37
CA SER A 32 0.17 7.54 5.92
C SER A 32 0.00 8.19 4.54
N TRP A 33 -0.94 7.65 3.76
CA TRP A 33 -1.45 8.29 2.55
C TRP A 33 -2.95 8.56 2.71
N LYS A 34 -3.42 9.58 2.00
CA LYS A 34 -4.77 10.12 2.19
C LYS A 34 -5.57 10.22 0.90
N VAL A 35 -6.87 10.01 1.06
CA VAL A 35 -7.92 10.28 0.07
C VAL A 35 -8.94 11.17 0.77
N ASP A 36 -9.22 12.33 0.18
CA ASP A 36 -10.17 13.33 0.71
C ASP A 36 -9.94 13.68 2.20
N GLY A 37 -8.68 13.86 2.57
CA GLY A 37 -8.29 14.20 3.95
C GLY A 37 -8.30 13.03 4.94
N GLN A 38 -8.86 11.88 4.57
CA GLN A 38 -8.91 10.67 5.41
C GLN A 38 -7.72 9.75 5.15
N ILE A 39 -7.24 9.06 6.20
CA ILE A 39 -6.17 8.06 6.06
C ILE A 39 -6.72 6.85 5.31
N ALA A 40 -6.21 6.63 4.11
CA ALA A 40 -6.55 5.50 3.25
C ALA A 40 -5.64 4.30 3.48
N GLY A 41 -4.49 4.49 4.14
CA GLY A 41 -3.57 3.43 4.55
C GLY A 41 -2.16 3.96 4.76
N TYR A 42 -1.17 3.09 4.64
CA TYR A 42 0.24 3.42 4.83
C TYR A 42 1.10 2.96 3.67
N THR A 43 2.24 3.62 3.47
CA THR A 43 3.18 3.33 2.40
C THR A 43 4.62 3.45 2.88
N GLN A 44 5.49 2.64 2.27
CA GLN A 44 6.94 2.68 2.44
C GLN A 44 7.60 2.46 1.07
N GLY A 45 8.47 3.39 0.70
CA GLY A 45 9.25 3.30 -0.54
C GLY A 45 10.62 2.70 -0.27
N TYR A 46 10.97 1.72 -1.08
CA TYR A 46 12.27 1.09 -1.14
C TYR A 46 12.97 1.47 -2.45
N ASP A 47 14.29 1.29 -2.50
CA ASP A 47 15.01 1.32 -3.76
C ASP A 47 14.52 0.22 -4.72
N LYS A 48 15.08 0.19 -5.94
CA LYS A 48 14.66 -0.74 -7.00
C LYS A 48 13.18 -0.59 -7.39
N ASN A 49 12.63 0.61 -7.24
CA ASN A 49 11.25 0.97 -7.60
C ASN A 49 10.17 0.12 -6.91
N LEU A 50 10.45 -0.35 -5.69
CA LEU A 50 9.48 -1.10 -4.90
C LEU A 50 8.80 -0.19 -3.86
N THR A 51 7.48 -0.12 -3.92
CA THR A 51 6.67 0.53 -2.88
C THR A 51 5.79 -0.52 -2.22
N PHE A 52 5.86 -0.64 -0.90
CA PHE A 52 4.91 -1.42 -0.10
C PHE A 52 3.79 -0.51 0.38
N LEU A 53 2.55 -0.96 0.25
CA LEU A 53 1.39 -0.15 0.60
C LEU A 53 0.24 -0.99 1.14
N THR A 54 -0.39 -0.47 2.19
CA THR A 54 -1.64 -0.99 2.76
C THR A 54 -2.83 -0.11 2.40
N VAL A 55 -4.02 -0.73 2.30
CA VAL A 55 -5.31 -0.03 2.22
C VAL A 55 -6.12 -0.36 3.46
N LYS A 56 -6.45 0.68 4.22
CA LYS A 56 -7.13 0.59 5.51
C LYS A 56 -8.57 0.12 5.35
N GLY A 57 -8.92 -0.95 6.06
CA GLY A 57 -10.27 -1.53 6.05
C GLY A 57 -10.59 -2.34 4.79
N ALA A 58 -9.58 -2.70 3.98
CA ALA A 58 -9.76 -3.53 2.80
C ALA A 58 -9.41 -5.00 3.10
N GLY A 59 -10.17 -5.94 2.53
CA GLY A 59 -9.81 -7.36 2.50
C GLY A 59 -8.96 -7.74 1.28
N HIS A 60 -8.93 -9.03 0.94
CA HIS A 60 -8.10 -9.59 -0.15
C HIS A 60 -8.35 -8.90 -1.50
N ARG A 61 -9.61 -8.66 -1.85
CA ARG A 61 -10.03 -7.97 -3.08
C ARG A 61 -10.18 -6.48 -2.82
N VAL A 62 -9.07 -5.75 -2.69
CA VAL A 62 -9.07 -4.32 -2.34
C VAL A 62 -10.09 -3.47 -3.11
N PRO A 63 -10.24 -3.57 -4.45
CA PRO A 63 -11.20 -2.76 -5.19
C PRO A 63 -12.67 -3.05 -4.86
N GLU A 64 -12.99 -4.23 -4.32
CA GLU A 64 -14.35 -4.58 -3.89
C GLU A 64 -14.71 -3.88 -2.56
N TYR A 65 -13.77 -3.83 -1.61
CA TYR A 65 -14.01 -3.26 -0.29
C TYR A 65 -13.79 -1.74 -0.23
N LYS A 66 -12.83 -1.24 -1.01
CA LYS A 66 -12.37 0.17 -1.01
C LYS A 66 -12.19 0.68 -2.45
N PRO A 67 -13.27 0.74 -3.27
CA PRO A 67 -13.18 1.06 -4.69
C PRO A 67 -12.61 2.46 -4.95
N LYS A 68 -12.95 3.44 -4.11
CA LYS A 68 -12.47 4.81 -4.25
C LYS A 68 -10.97 4.93 -4.00
N GLU A 69 -10.50 4.36 -2.90
CA GLU A 69 -9.10 4.35 -2.52
C GLU A 69 -8.27 3.55 -3.54
N ALA A 70 -8.80 2.42 -4.02
CA ALA A 70 -8.18 1.62 -5.07
C ALA A 70 -8.03 2.40 -6.39
N LEU A 71 -9.07 3.12 -6.81
CA LEU A 71 -9.02 3.93 -8.03
C LEU A 71 -8.01 5.08 -7.91
N VAL A 72 -8.05 5.84 -6.80
CA VAL A 72 -7.10 6.95 -6.58
C VAL A 72 -5.67 6.43 -6.57
N LEU A 73 -5.42 5.30 -5.92
CA LEU A 73 -4.11 4.66 -5.93
C LEU A 73 -3.67 4.28 -7.34
N TYR A 74 -4.54 3.62 -8.11
CA TYR A 74 -4.25 3.18 -9.47
C TYR A 74 -3.95 4.37 -10.40
N SER A 75 -4.75 5.43 -10.33
CA SER A 75 -4.54 6.66 -11.10
C SER A 75 -3.21 7.31 -10.75
N ARG A 76 -2.89 7.49 -9.46
CA ARG A 76 -1.59 8.05 -9.03
C ARG A 76 -0.42 7.20 -9.52
N TRP A 77 -0.55 5.88 -9.46
CA TRP A 77 0.49 4.96 -9.93
C TRP A 77 0.74 5.09 -11.44
N LEU A 78 -0.31 5.14 -12.26
CA LEU A 78 -0.19 5.35 -13.70
C LEU A 78 0.45 6.70 -14.06
N GLU A 79 0.17 7.73 -13.26
CA GLU A 79 0.72 9.08 -13.45
C GLU A 79 2.13 9.25 -12.87
N GLY A 80 2.71 8.21 -12.24
CA GLY A 80 4.00 8.30 -11.55
C GLY A 80 3.99 9.24 -10.35
N LYS A 81 2.80 9.57 -9.82
CA LYS A 81 2.65 10.44 -8.65
C LYS A 81 2.91 9.66 -7.38
N LYS A 82 3.48 10.34 -6.39
CA LYS A 82 3.69 9.78 -5.06
C LYS A 82 2.32 9.46 -4.43
N ILE A 83 2.20 8.25 -3.87
CA ILE A 83 0.99 7.84 -3.15
C ILE A 83 0.90 8.54 -1.81
#